data_AF-A0A2H0P0E4-F1
#
_entry.id   AF-A0A2H0P0E4-F1
#
_cell.length_a   1.000
_cell.length_b   1.000
_cell.length_c   1.000
_cell.angle_alpha   90.00
_cell.angle_beta   90.00
_cell.angle_gamma   90.00
#
_symmetry.space_group_name_H-M   'P 1'
#
loop_
_entity.id
_entity.type
_entity.pdbx_description
1 polymer ?
#
loop_
_entity_poly.entity_id
_entity_poly.type
_entity_poly.pdbx_seq_one_letter_code
_entity_poly.pdbx_strand_id
1 'polypeptide(L)'
;RAVSKESSLVGLPLRVVRAEDLIGLKVQSLANNPARRHKELADIESLLEMRKDVDWTRIREYFILFNMADAYAELEGRFKHER
;
A
#
# COMPACT_ATOMS: atom_id res chain seq x y z
N ARG A 1 -3.95 -11.36 2.90
CA ARG A 1 -5.15 -12.21 2.71
C ARG A 1 -5.89 -11.74 1.46
N ALA A 2 -6.31 -12.64 0.58
CA ALA A 2 -7.07 -12.26 -0.62
C ALA A 2 -8.53 -11.91 -0.29
N VAL A 3 -9.12 -11.01 -1.06
CA VAL A 3 -10.53 -10.59 -1.03
C VAL A 3 -11.14 -10.79 -2.41
N SER A 4 -12.40 -11.20 -2.48
CA SER A 4 -13.10 -11.33 -3.76
C SER A 4 -13.58 -9.95 -4.22
N LYS A 5 -13.27 -9.57 -5.46
CA LYS A 5 -13.74 -8.34 -6.09
C LYS A 5 -14.26 -8.66 -7.48
N GLU A 6 -15.41 -8.11 -7.85
CA GLU A 6 -15.95 -8.27 -9.19
C GLU A 6 -15.04 -7.58 -10.22
N SER A 7 -14.66 -8.31 -11.26
CA SER A 7 -13.81 -7.79 -12.32
C SER A 7 -14.65 -7.19 -13.43
N SER A 8 -14.45 -5.91 -13.71
CA SER A 8 -15.10 -5.21 -14.83
C SER A 8 -14.68 -5.73 -16.20
N LEU A 9 -13.59 -6.50 -16.29
CA LEU A 9 -13.06 -7.02 -17.56
C LEU A 9 -13.67 -8.36 -17.99
N VAL A 10 -14.11 -9.17 -17.04
CA VAL A 10 -14.52 -10.57 -17.32
C VAL A 10 -15.88 -10.92 -16.71
N GLY A 11 -16.52 -10.00 -15.98
CA GLY A 11 -17.83 -10.21 -15.34
C GLY A 11 -17.82 -11.31 -14.28
N LEU A 12 -16.63 -11.67 -13.77
CA LEU A 12 -16.45 -12.74 -12.79
C LEU A 12 -15.76 -12.21 -11.52
N PRO A 13 -16.09 -12.75 -10.33
CA PRO A 13 -15.40 -12.40 -9.10
C PRO A 13 -13.97 -12.94 -9.12
N LEU A 14 -13.00 -12.04 -9.02
CA LEU A 14 -11.57 -12.38 -8.91
C LEU A 14 -11.10 -12.23 -7.47
N ARG A 15 -10.30 -13.18 -7.00
CA ARG A 15 -9.60 -13.04 -5.73
C ARG A 15 -8.39 -12.15 -5.93
N VAL A 16 -8.42 -10.98 -5.31
CA VAL A 16 -7.35 -9.99 -5.36
C VAL A 16 -6.74 -9.79 -3.97
N VAL A 17 -5.49 -9.37 -3.92
CA VAL A 17 -4.82 -9.02 -2.67
C VAL A 17 -5.43 -7.71 -2.12
N ARG A 18 -5.51 -7.57 -0.79
CA ARG A 18 -5.94 -6.31 -0.17
C ARG A 18 -4.96 -5.19 -0.51
N ALA A 19 -5.43 -3.95 -0.51
CA ALA A 19 -4.59 -2.80 -0.86
C ALA A 19 -3.41 -2.65 0.12
N GLU A 20 -3.64 -2.86 1.41
CA GLU A 20 -2.61 -2.78 2.45
C GLU A 20 -1.56 -3.87 2.29
N ASP A 21 -1.99 -5.09 1.94
CA ASP A 21 -1.08 -6.20 1.68
C ASP A 21 -0.23 -5.93 0.42
N LEU A 22 -0.82 -5.30 -0.60
CA LEU A 22 -0.10 -4.89 -1.81
C LEU A 22 0.92 -3.77 -1.49
N ILE A 23 0.55 -2.80 -0.65
CA ILE A 23 1.46 -1.79 -0.12
C ILE A 23 2.61 -2.46 0.64
N GLY A 24 2.34 -3.47 1.46
CA GLY A 24 3.37 -4.25 2.16
C GLY A 24 4.41 -4.86 1.20
N LEU A 25 3.96 -5.39 0.04
CA LEU A 25 4.87 -5.91 -1.00
C LEU A 25 5.73 -4.80 -1.65
N LYS A 26 5.16 -3.59 -1.79
CA LYS A 26 5.89 -2.40 -2.28
C LYS A 26 6.96 -1.96 -1.28
N VAL A 27 6.62 -1.92 0.01
CA VAL A 27 7.57 -1.63 1.10
C VAL A 27 8.69 -2.66 1.15
N GLN A 28 8.38 -3.95 1.01
CA GLN A 28 9.39 -5.00 0.92
C GLN A 28 10.33 -4.77 -0.28
N SER A 29 9.77 -4.39 -1.43
CA SER A 29 10.55 -4.10 -2.64
C SER A 29 11.47 -2.89 -2.46
N LEU A 30 11.00 -1.87 -1.74
CA LEU A 30 11.78 -0.69 -1.35
C LEU A 30 12.97 -1.07 -0.46
N ALA A 31 12.74 -1.93 0.52
CA ALA A 31 13.78 -2.41 1.44
C ALA A 31 14.82 -3.27 0.72
N ASN A 32 14.36 -4.12 -0.20
CA ASN A 32 15.23 -5.01 -0.97
C ASN A 32 16.07 -4.28 -2.03
N ASN A 33 15.54 -3.21 -2.63
CA ASN A 33 16.24 -2.45 -3.66
C ASN A 33 15.94 -0.94 -3.54
N PRO A 34 16.81 -0.17 -2.89
CA PRO A 34 16.67 1.27 -2.73
C PRO A 34 16.58 2.05 -4.05
N ALA A 35 17.14 1.54 -5.15
CA ALA A 35 17.05 2.20 -6.46
C ALA A 35 15.60 2.29 -6.99
N ARG A 36 14.69 1.46 -6.46
CA ARG A 36 13.27 1.48 -6.81
C ARG A 36 12.47 2.51 -6.00
N ARG A 37 13.12 3.29 -5.12
CA ARG A 37 12.44 4.13 -4.12
C ARG A 37 11.36 5.05 -4.68
N HIS A 38 11.71 5.83 -5.70
CA HIS A 38 10.76 6.77 -6.30
C HIS A 38 9.55 6.05 -6.92
N LYS A 39 9.78 4.90 -7.56
CA LYS A 39 8.72 4.14 -8.22
C LYS A 39 7.79 3.47 -7.21
N GLU A 40 8.33 2.79 -6.20
CA GLU A 40 7.48 2.08 -5.23
C GLU A 40 6.71 3.07 -4.34
N LEU A 41 7.29 4.22 -3.98
CA LEU A 41 6.56 5.26 -3.26
C LEU A 41 5.42 5.85 -4.12
N ALA A 42 5.66 6.16 -5.38
CA ALA A 42 4.61 6.63 -6.29
C ALA A 42 3.45 5.61 -6.42
N ASP A 43 3.76 4.32 -6.54
CA ASP A 43 2.76 3.26 -6.58
C ASP A 43 1.93 3.19 -5.28
N ILE A 44 2.58 3.35 -4.11
CA ILE A 44 1.90 3.38 -2.80
C ILE A 44 1.00 4.62 -2.71
N GLU A 45 1.49 5.79 -3.08
CA GLU A 45 0.73 7.05 -3.06
C GLU A 45 -0.50 6.95 -3.96
N SER A 46 -0.36 6.47 -5.21
CA SER A 46 -1.50 6.26 -6.12
C SER A 46 -2.54 5.29 -5.54
N LEU A 47 -2.13 4.24 -4.82
CA LEU A 47 -3.07 3.32 -4.16
C LEU A 47 -3.86 4.01 -3.04
N LEU A 48 -3.21 4.89 -2.26
CA LEU A 48 -3.83 5.63 -1.16
C LEU A 48 -4.75 6.76 -1.66
N GLU A 49 -4.45 7.36 -2.80
CA GLU A 49 -5.34 8.32 -3.48
C GLU A 49 -6.63 7.64 -3.94
N MET A 50 -6.52 6.46 -4.55
CA MET A 50 -7.66 5.70 -5.08
C MET A 50 -8.53 5.06 -4.00
N ARG A 51 -7.99 4.83 -2.79
CA ARG A 51 -8.67 4.09 -1.72
C ARG A 51 -8.84 4.93 -0.47
N LYS A 52 -10.10 5.13 -0.08
CA LYS A 52 -10.42 5.87 1.15
C LYS A 52 -10.44 5.01 2.41
N ASP A 53 -10.65 3.72 2.24
CA ASP A 53 -11.00 2.73 3.24
C ASP A 53 -9.81 1.81 3.59
N VAL A 54 -8.62 2.39 3.74
CA VAL A 54 -7.41 1.62 4.06
C VAL A 54 -7.19 1.49 5.56
N ASP A 55 -6.72 0.32 5.98
CA ASP A 55 -6.29 0.09 7.36
C ASP A 55 -4.86 0.58 7.59
N TRP A 56 -4.74 1.81 8.10
CA TRP A 56 -3.48 2.45 8.45
C TRP A 56 -2.66 1.68 9.48
N THR A 57 -3.31 0.95 10.39
CA THR A 57 -2.59 0.14 11.40
C THR A 57 -1.80 -0.95 10.71
N ARG A 58 -2.41 -1.64 9.75
CA ARG A 58 -1.78 -2.70 8.96
C ARG A 58 -0.66 -2.17 8.06
N ILE A 59 -0.86 -0.99 7.45
CA ILE A 59 0.18 -0.33 6.66
C ILE A 59 1.38 -0.02 7.56
N ARG A 60 1.15 0.54 8.76
CA ARG A 60 2.21 0.84 9.74
C ARG A 60 3.02 -0.40 10.11
N GLU A 61 2.36 -1.53 10.36
CA GLU A 61 3.02 -2.80 10.67
C GLU A 61 4.00 -3.22 9.57
N TYR A 62 3.63 -3.06 8.30
CA TYR A 62 4.52 -3.37 7.18
C TYR A 62 5.76 -2.47 7.15
N PHE A 63 5.60 -1.16 7.32
CA PHE A 63 6.73 -0.23 7.36
C PHE A 63 7.67 -0.51 8.53
N ILE A 64 7.13 -0.82 9.72
CA ILE A 64 7.93 -1.17 10.89
C ILE A 64 8.74 -2.46 10.65
N LEU A 65 8.12 -3.48 10.04
CA LEU A 65 8.77 -4.76 9.75
C LEU A 65 10.05 -4.59 8.91
N PHE A 66 10.10 -3.56 8.05
CA PHE A 66 11.25 -3.23 7.21
C PHE A 66 12.09 -2.05 7.70
N ASN A 67 11.94 -1.62 8.96
CA ASN A 67 12.64 -0.47 9.56
C ASN A 67 12.43 0.87 8.82
N MET A 68 11.22 1.12 8.34
CA MET A 68 10.86 2.31 7.55
C MET A 68 9.83 3.21 8.26
N ALA A 69 9.88 3.27 9.59
CA ALA A 69 8.92 4.06 10.39
C ALA A 69 8.88 5.55 10.01
N ASP A 70 10.00 6.15 9.63
CA ASP A 70 10.06 7.57 9.23
C ASP A 70 9.30 7.82 7.91
N ALA A 71 9.48 6.93 6.93
CA ALA A 71 8.76 7.01 5.66
C ALA A 71 7.26 6.78 5.86
N TYR A 72 6.87 5.93 6.81
CA TYR A 72 5.47 5.80 7.20
C TYR A 72 4.90 7.09 7.79
N ALA A 73 5.63 7.75 8.70
CA ALA A 73 5.15 8.97 9.34
C ALA A 73 4.93 10.11 8.31
N GLU A 74 5.82 10.23 7.33
CA GLU A 74 5.68 11.18 6.21
C GLU A 74 4.42 10.88 5.37
N LEU A 75 4.23 9.61 5.01
CA LEU A 75 3.09 9.16 4.20
C LEU A 75 1.76 9.30 4.95
N GLU A 76 1.74 8.94 6.23
CA GLU A 76 0.57 9.09 7.11
C GLU A 76 0.18 10.57 7.25
N GLY A 77 1.15 11.45 7.50
CA GLY A 77 0.89 12.89 7.62
C GLY A 77 0.25 13.49 6.36
N ARG A 78 0.67 13.04 5.17
CA ARG A 78 0.11 13.51 3.89
C ARG A 78 -1.31 12.96 3.64
N PHE A 79 -1.50 11.65 3.76
CA PHE A 79 -2.74 11.03 3.25
C PHE A 79 -3.81 10.75 4.32
N LYS A 80 -3.43 10.68 5.59
CA LYS A 80 -4.39 10.45 6.70
C LYS A 80 -5.03 11.73 7.19
N HIS A 81 -4.36 12.88 7.03
CA HIS A 81 -4.85 14.18 7.53
C HIS A 81 -5.49 15.05 6.44
N GLU A 82 -5.30 14.73 5.15
CA GLU A 82 -6.04 15.37 4.03
C GLU A 82 -7.51 14.90 3.93
N ARG A 83 -8.08 14.31 4.99
CA ARG A 83 -9.46 13.79 5.02
C ARG A 83 -10.19 14.10 6.30
#